data_AF-A0AAV0WJ93-F1
#
_entry.id   AF-A0AAV0WJ93-F1
#
_cell.length_a   1.000
_cell.length_b   1.000
_cell.length_c   1.000
_cell.angle_alpha   90.00
_cell.angle_beta   90.00
_cell.angle_gamma   90.00
#
_symmetry.space_group_name_H-M   'P 1'
#
loop_
_entity.id
_entity.type
_entity.pdbx_description
1 polymer ?
#
loop_
_entity_poly.entity_id
_entity_poly.type
_entity_poly.pdbx_seq_one_letter_code
_entity_poly.pdbx_strand_id
1 'polypeptide(L)'
;MAANDEITYVVPSLLKFAYQACNVEQQTWYDNMPVQPSDLQICCHSILKIIRLNHCVKCFNSHGDRLSMFPKVKPLVQSQFSDDYIIKNICEMAAFHGHLDCMKLARTMGVPWYSPTFAQKTACDRAAKSGDLDCLVYAHQHGAQWSVFTCNYAAEKGNLDCLIYLHTNGCPYEDLTTTNAEKNGHLDCLNYALQNNCPLKENE
;
A
#
# COMPACT_ATOMS: atom_id res chain seq x y z
N MET A 1 -36.47 -29.31 23.34
CA MET A 1 -36.98 -28.08 23.97
C MET A 1 -36.22 -27.89 25.27
N ALA A 2 -35.49 -26.82 25.57
CA ALA A 2 -35.16 -25.57 24.89
C ALA A 2 -33.73 -25.20 25.37
N ALA A 3 -32.80 -24.94 24.44
CA ALA A 3 -32.23 -23.62 24.16
C ALA A 3 -31.54 -22.97 25.36
N ASN A 4 -30.20 -23.07 25.41
CA ASN A 4 -29.36 -22.24 26.26
C ASN A 4 -28.15 -21.65 25.51
N ASP A 5 -28.29 -21.42 24.19
CA ASP A 5 -27.24 -20.85 23.34
C ASP A 5 -27.59 -19.43 22.85
N GLU A 6 -28.07 -18.56 23.75
CA GLU A 6 -28.14 -17.11 23.51
C GLU A 6 -27.09 -16.33 24.32
N ILE A 7 -25.87 -16.85 24.39
CA ILE A 7 -24.71 -15.99 24.61
C ILE A 7 -23.95 -15.96 23.29
N THR A 8 -24.37 -15.04 22.41
CA THR A 8 -23.52 -14.56 21.34
C THR A 8 -22.29 -13.93 21.98
N TYR A 9 -21.23 -14.72 22.14
CA TYR A 9 -19.92 -14.18 22.42
C TYR A 9 -19.56 -13.29 21.24
N VAL A 10 -19.76 -11.99 21.39
CA VAL A 10 -19.10 -10.99 20.56
C VAL A 10 -17.64 -11.13 20.90
N VAL A 11 -16.92 -11.94 20.12
CA VAL A 11 -15.47 -12.06 20.21
C VAL A 11 -14.94 -10.63 20.08
N PRO A 12 -14.42 -10.00 21.16
CA PRO A 12 -13.85 -8.68 21.07
C PRO A 12 -12.70 -8.79 20.07
N SER A 13 -12.54 -7.80 19.18
CA SER A 13 -11.52 -7.87 18.14
C SER A 13 -10.17 -8.26 18.75
N LEU A 14 -9.38 -9.07 18.04
CA LEU A 14 -8.06 -9.53 18.50
C LEU A 14 -7.19 -8.37 19.04
N LEU A 15 -7.41 -7.18 18.46
CA LEU A 15 -6.81 -5.90 18.85
C LEU A 15 -7.21 -5.44 20.26
N LYS A 16 -8.49 -5.56 20.62
CA LYS A 16 -9.00 -5.22 21.95
C LYS A 16 -8.45 -6.17 23.01
N PHE A 17 -8.31 -7.46 22.68
CA PHE A 17 -7.66 -8.43 23.57
C PHE A 17 -6.17 -8.16 23.73
N ALA A 18 -5.46 -7.81 22.66
CA ALA A 18 -4.04 -7.47 22.71
C ALA A 18 -3.77 -6.25 23.61
N TYR A 19 -4.55 -5.16 23.46
CA TYR A 19 -4.43 -3.98 24.32
C TYR A 19 -4.81 -4.27 25.77
N GLN A 20 -5.87 -5.05 26.00
CA GLN A 20 -6.31 -5.41 27.36
C GLN A 20 -5.39 -6.42 28.05
N ALA A 21 -4.59 -7.17 27.30
CA ALA A 21 -3.56 -8.07 27.85
C ALA A 21 -2.26 -7.34 28.24
N CYS A 22 -2.09 -6.08 27.84
CA CYS A 22 -0.94 -5.25 28.20
C CYS A 22 -1.03 -4.71 29.64
N ASN A 23 0.12 -4.47 30.26
CA ASN A 23 0.20 -3.78 31.54
C ASN A 23 0.03 -2.25 31.37
N VAL A 24 -0.09 -1.51 32.48
CA VAL A 24 -0.38 -0.07 32.47
C VAL A 24 0.68 0.74 31.71
N GLU A 25 1.96 0.39 31.82
CA GLU A 25 3.05 1.06 31.10
C GLU A 25 2.97 0.82 29.59
N GLN A 26 2.65 -0.41 29.18
CA GLN A 26 2.46 -0.78 27.78
C GLN A 26 1.21 -0.14 27.16
N GLN A 27 0.10 -0.06 27.89
CA GLN A 27 -1.10 0.64 27.45
C GLN A 27 -0.83 2.14 27.28
N THR A 28 -0.16 2.75 28.27
CA THR A 28 0.27 4.16 28.20
C THR A 28 1.22 4.40 27.03
N TRP A 29 2.10 3.44 26.72
CA TRP A 29 2.95 3.49 25.53
C TRP A 29 2.15 3.41 24.23
N TYR A 30 1.14 2.51 24.14
CA TYR A 30 0.23 2.42 23.00
C TYR A 30 -0.56 3.72 22.80
N ASP A 31 -1.11 4.28 23.88
CA ASP A 31 -1.95 5.49 23.85
C ASP A 31 -1.15 6.75 23.44
N ASN A 32 0.14 6.78 23.76
CA ASN A 32 1.03 7.90 23.44
C ASN A 32 1.88 7.63 22.19
N MET A 33 1.69 6.50 21.52
CA MET A 33 2.45 6.20 20.31
C MET A 33 2.02 7.18 19.21
N PRO A 34 2.95 7.94 18.61
CA PRO A 34 2.65 8.88 17.53
C PRO A 34 2.40 8.09 16.24
N VAL A 35 1.30 7.34 16.20
CA VAL A 35 0.87 6.59 15.02
C VAL A 35 -0.05 7.49 14.22
N GLN A 36 0.30 7.72 12.96
CA GLN A 36 -0.62 8.35 12.01
C GLN A 36 -1.92 7.52 11.99
N PRO A 37 -3.12 8.11 11.96
CA PRO A 37 -4.37 7.37 11.82
C PRO A 37 -4.37 6.53 10.54
N SER A 38 -3.91 5.29 10.63
CA SER A 38 -3.80 4.38 9.50
C SER A 38 -5.13 3.68 9.31
N ASP A 39 -5.89 4.09 8.30
CA ASP A 39 -7.13 3.40 7.95
C ASP A 39 -6.84 2.09 7.22
N LEU A 40 -6.48 1.06 8.01
CA LEU A 40 -6.30 -0.30 7.54
C LEU A 40 -7.59 -0.89 6.96
N GLN A 41 -8.76 -0.29 7.17
CA GLN A 41 -10.05 -0.88 6.78
C GLN A 41 -10.09 -1.17 5.28
N ILE A 42 -9.57 -0.29 4.43
CA ILE A 42 -9.62 -0.48 2.97
C ILE A 42 -8.79 -1.71 2.55
N CYS A 43 -7.56 -1.83 3.06
CA CYS A 43 -6.66 -2.94 2.73
C CYS A 43 -7.16 -4.26 3.33
N CYS A 44 -7.52 -4.24 4.62
CA CYS A 44 -8.04 -5.41 5.33
C CYS A 44 -9.37 -5.89 4.74
N HIS A 45 -10.30 -4.99 4.41
CA HIS A 45 -11.58 -5.34 3.77
C HIS A 45 -11.35 -6.07 2.46
N SER A 46 -10.41 -5.59 1.64
CA SER A 46 -10.10 -6.19 0.34
C SER A 46 -9.47 -7.58 0.46
N ILE A 47 -8.50 -7.73 1.37
CA ILE A 47 -7.86 -9.02 1.67
C ILE A 47 -8.89 -10.02 2.22
N LEU A 48 -9.71 -9.60 3.19
CA LEU A 48 -10.76 -10.42 3.77
C LEU A 48 -11.82 -10.80 2.73
N LYS A 49 -12.11 -9.92 1.77
CA LYS A 49 -13.01 -10.22 0.65
C LYS A 49 -12.45 -11.33 -0.25
N ILE A 50 -11.16 -11.33 -0.57
CA ILE A 50 -10.51 -12.44 -1.32
C ILE A 50 -10.63 -13.76 -0.54
N ILE A 51 -10.34 -13.75 0.76
CA ILE A 51 -10.46 -14.93 1.62
C ILE A 51 -11.91 -15.43 1.64
N ARG A 52 -12.87 -14.53 1.85
CA ARG A 52 -14.30 -14.86 1.90
C ARG A 52 -14.80 -15.45 0.59
N LEU A 53 -14.41 -14.89 -0.57
CA LEU A 53 -14.77 -15.44 -1.87
C LEU A 53 -14.20 -16.84 -2.08
N ASN A 54 -12.96 -17.10 -1.67
CA ASN A 54 -12.37 -18.44 -1.73
C ASN A 54 -13.16 -19.44 -0.84
N HIS A 55 -13.64 -19.00 0.32
CA HIS A 55 -14.47 -19.81 1.20
C HIS A 55 -15.84 -20.11 0.56
N CYS A 56 -16.54 -19.11 0.01
CA CYS A 56 -17.84 -19.27 -0.64
C CYS A 56 -17.80 -20.26 -1.82
N VAL A 57 -16.70 -20.26 -2.57
CA VAL A 57 -16.50 -21.15 -3.73
C VAL A 57 -15.95 -22.52 -3.30
N LYS A 58 -15.79 -22.77 -1.99
CA LYS A 58 -15.17 -23.97 -1.40
C LYS A 58 -13.79 -24.29 -1.98
N CYS A 59 -13.08 -23.28 -2.49
CA CYS A 59 -11.74 -23.41 -3.06
C CYS A 59 -10.64 -22.89 -2.12
N PHE A 60 -11.02 -22.45 -0.91
CA PHE A 60 -10.10 -22.12 0.16
C PHE A 60 -9.44 -23.39 0.70
N ASN A 61 -8.16 -23.57 0.35
CA ASN A 61 -7.32 -24.61 0.91
C ASN A 61 -6.28 -23.95 1.82
N SER A 62 -6.42 -24.11 3.13
CA SER A 62 -5.48 -23.57 4.12
C SER A 62 -4.06 -24.13 4.01
N HIS A 63 -3.93 -25.32 3.39
CA HIS A 63 -2.67 -26.01 3.11
C HIS A 63 -2.29 -25.96 1.61
N GLY A 64 -3.11 -25.30 0.77
CA GLY A 64 -2.88 -25.17 -0.66
C GLY A 64 -2.09 -23.91 -0.98
N ASP A 65 -1.62 -23.81 -2.23
CA ASP A 65 -0.85 -22.65 -2.68
C ASP A 65 -1.70 -21.37 -2.61
N ARG A 66 -1.34 -20.49 -1.65
CA ARG A 66 -1.98 -19.19 -1.44
C ARG A 66 -1.88 -18.32 -2.69
N LEU A 67 -0.86 -18.51 -3.53
CA LEU A 67 -0.68 -17.76 -4.78
C LEU A 67 -1.84 -17.99 -5.77
N SER A 68 -2.57 -19.09 -5.63
CA SER A 68 -3.74 -19.38 -6.48
C SER A 68 -5.04 -18.71 -6.01
N MET A 69 -5.07 -18.13 -4.81
CA MET A 69 -6.29 -17.62 -4.19
C MET A 69 -6.93 -16.49 -4.99
N PHE A 70 -6.15 -15.48 -5.38
CA PHE A 70 -6.65 -14.36 -6.17
C PHE A 70 -7.04 -14.77 -7.59
N PRO A 71 -6.20 -15.50 -8.37
CA PRO A 71 -6.58 -15.99 -9.69
C PRO A 71 -7.90 -16.76 -9.73
N LYS A 72 -8.19 -17.60 -8.72
CA LYS A 72 -9.45 -18.37 -8.62
C LYS A 72 -10.69 -17.51 -8.45
N VAL A 73 -10.59 -16.42 -7.71
CA VAL A 73 -11.74 -15.53 -7.42
C VAL A 73 -11.85 -14.36 -8.39
N LYS A 74 -10.80 -14.08 -9.18
CA LYS A 74 -10.76 -12.99 -10.16
C LYS A 74 -12.00 -12.93 -11.09
N PRO A 75 -12.53 -14.04 -11.64
CA PRO A 75 -13.72 -13.99 -12.48
C PRO A 75 -14.99 -13.56 -11.74
N LEU A 76 -15.08 -13.86 -10.44
CA LEU A 76 -16.25 -13.56 -9.61
C LEU A 76 -16.28 -12.10 -9.14
N VAL A 77 -15.10 -11.50 -9.05
CA VAL A 77 -14.93 -10.06 -8.79
C VAL A 77 -15.58 -9.31 -9.95
N GLN A 78 -15.20 -9.61 -11.20
CA GLN A 78 -15.62 -8.90 -12.42
C GLN A 78 -17.14 -8.76 -12.69
N SER A 79 -18.00 -9.61 -12.12
CA SER A 79 -19.43 -9.67 -12.48
C SER A 79 -20.41 -9.13 -11.44
N GLN A 80 -19.98 -8.80 -10.22
CA GLN A 80 -20.91 -8.42 -9.14
C GLN A 80 -20.35 -7.28 -8.27
N PHE A 81 -20.92 -6.08 -8.45
CA PHE A 81 -20.72 -4.84 -7.67
C PHE A 81 -19.44 -4.02 -7.96
N SER A 82 -19.58 -2.70 -7.83
CA SER A 82 -18.58 -1.63 -8.01
C SER A 82 -17.29 -1.74 -7.18
N ASP A 83 -17.17 -2.75 -6.31
CA ASP A 83 -16.02 -3.00 -5.43
C ASP A 83 -14.79 -3.58 -6.14
N ASP A 84 -14.93 -3.87 -7.44
CA ASP A 84 -13.87 -4.37 -8.33
C ASP A 84 -12.60 -3.53 -8.33
N TYR A 85 -12.77 -2.22 -8.14
CA TYR A 85 -11.69 -1.26 -8.15
C TYR A 85 -10.75 -1.42 -6.96
N ILE A 86 -11.27 -1.83 -5.79
CA ILE A 86 -10.49 -1.88 -4.55
C ILE A 86 -9.62 -3.15 -4.54
N ILE A 87 -10.18 -4.28 -5.00
CA ILE A 87 -9.44 -5.56 -5.06
C ILE A 87 -8.27 -5.50 -6.07
N LYS A 88 -8.44 -4.82 -7.20
CA LYS A 88 -7.39 -4.71 -8.21
C LYS A 88 -6.23 -3.81 -7.77
N ASN A 89 -6.50 -2.86 -6.87
CA ASN A 89 -5.54 -1.84 -6.43
C ASN A 89 -5.04 -2.03 -4.99
N ILE A 90 -5.12 -3.25 -4.43
CA ILE A 90 -4.75 -3.51 -3.03
C ILE A 90 -3.31 -3.10 -2.77
N CYS A 91 -2.39 -3.40 -3.69
CA CYS A 91 -0.97 -3.10 -3.52
C CYS A 91 -0.72 -1.59 -3.56
N GLU A 92 -1.42 -0.86 -4.42
CA GLU A 92 -1.36 0.59 -4.59
C GLU A 92 -1.92 1.31 -3.36
N MET A 93 -3.04 0.84 -2.82
CA MET A 93 -3.62 1.40 -1.60
C MET A 93 -2.75 1.09 -0.38
N ALA A 94 -2.24 -0.14 -0.29
CA ALA A 94 -1.31 -0.52 0.78
C ALA A 94 -0.03 0.31 0.72
N ALA A 95 0.51 0.55 -0.48
CA ALA A 95 1.67 1.41 -0.68
C ALA A 95 1.41 2.88 -0.31
N PHE A 96 0.24 3.41 -0.62
CA PHE A 96 -0.13 4.80 -0.31
C PHE A 96 -0.31 5.07 1.19
N HIS A 97 -0.64 4.04 1.96
CA HIS A 97 -0.90 4.14 3.40
C HIS A 97 0.20 3.49 4.26
N GLY A 98 1.34 3.09 3.68
CA GLY A 98 2.42 2.45 4.44
C GLY A 98 2.10 1.04 4.96
N HIS A 99 1.04 0.38 4.45
CA HIS A 99 0.61 -0.94 4.91
C HIS A 99 1.43 -2.08 4.28
N LEU A 100 2.75 -2.10 4.53
CA LEU A 100 3.68 -3.07 3.94
C LEU A 100 3.23 -4.53 4.12
N ASP A 101 2.73 -4.88 5.29
CA ASP A 101 2.28 -6.25 5.58
C ASP A 101 1.01 -6.63 4.80
N CYS A 102 0.10 -5.68 4.59
CA CYS A 102 -1.05 -5.89 3.72
C CYS A 102 -0.60 -6.12 2.27
N MET A 103 0.39 -5.37 1.80
CA MET A 103 0.96 -5.54 0.48
C MET A 103 1.64 -6.92 0.34
N LYS A 104 2.49 -7.30 1.30
CA LYS A 104 3.11 -8.65 1.37
C LYS A 104 2.06 -9.74 1.34
N LEU A 105 1.03 -9.64 2.18
CA LEU A 105 -0.05 -10.61 2.24
C LEU A 105 -0.82 -10.70 0.91
N ALA A 106 -1.16 -9.57 0.29
CA ALA A 106 -1.78 -9.54 -1.04
C ALA A 106 -0.91 -10.25 -2.09
N ARG A 107 0.41 -10.05 -2.05
CA ARG A 107 1.36 -10.76 -2.90
C ARG A 107 1.34 -12.27 -2.68
N THR A 108 1.32 -12.74 -1.43
CA THR A 108 1.20 -14.18 -1.14
C THR A 108 -0.10 -14.80 -1.63
N MET A 109 -1.16 -14.00 -1.79
CA MET A 109 -2.45 -14.45 -2.34
C MET A 109 -2.48 -14.49 -3.88
N GLY A 110 -1.39 -14.09 -4.53
CA GLY A 110 -1.29 -14.02 -5.99
C GLY A 110 -1.95 -12.79 -6.60
N VAL A 111 -2.18 -11.73 -5.81
CA VAL A 111 -2.58 -10.43 -6.36
C VAL A 111 -1.43 -9.91 -7.22
N PRO A 112 -1.63 -9.65 -8.53
CA PRO A 112 -0.56 -9.20 -9.41
C PRO A 112 -0.16 -7.76 -9.10
N TRP A 113 1.00 -7.35 -9.60
CA TRP A 113 1.34 -5.93 -9.64
C TRP A 113 0.49 -5.40 -10.78
N TYR A 114 -0.50 -4.59 -10.47
CA TYR A 114 -1.42 -4.14 -11.50
C TYR A 114 -0.70 -3.09 -12.37
N SER A 115 -0.65 -3.28 -13.68
CA SER A 115 -0.53 -2.17 -14.64
C SER A 115 -0.84 -2.63 -16.05
N PRO A 116 -1.94 -2.14 -16.64
CA PRO A 116 -1.88 -1.86 -18.05
C PRO A 116 -2.72 -0.61 -18.40
N THR A 117 -2.22 0.62 -18.18
CA THR A 117 -2.62 1.81 -18.97
C THR A 117 -1.90 3.09 -18.56
N PHE A 118 -1.83 4.02 -19.53
CA PHE A 118 -1.15 5.33 -19.55
C PHE A 118 -1.41 6.31 -18.39
N ALA A 119 -2.31 6.02 -17.45
CA ALA A 119 -2.68 6.94 -16.36
C ALA A 119 -2.85 6.30 -14.97
N GLN A 120 -2.56 5.00 -14.79
CA GLN A 120 -2.73 4.33 -13.49
C GLN A 120 -1.43 4.38 -12.68
N LYS A 121 -1.54 4.92 -11.45
CA LYS A 121 -0.43 5.05 -10.50
C LYS A 121 -0.04 3.68 -9.97
N THR A 122 1.21 3.30 -10.16
CA THR A 122 1.82 2.06 -9.68
C THR A 122 1.93 2.05 -8.15
N ALA A 123 2.18 0.88 -7.56
CA ALA A 123 2.51 0.78 -6.13
C ALA A 123 3.73 1.65 -5.77
N CYS A 124 4.74 1.72 -6.65
CA CYS A 124 5.89 2.60 -6.48
C CYS A 124 5.50 4.09 -6.50
N ASP A 125 4.62 4.53 -7.41
CA ASP A 125 4.10 5.90 -7.45
C ASP A 125 3.39 6.29 -6.15
N ARG A 126 2.58 5.35 -5.64
CA ARG A 126 1.81 5.56 -4.42
C ARG A 126 2.71 5.65 -3.20
N ALA A 127 3.67 4.74 -3.06
CA ALA A 127 4.66 4.77 -1.97
C ALA A 127 5.54 6.02 -2.03
N ALA A 128 6.03 6.39 -3.22
CA ALA A 128 6.82 7.60 -3.40
C ALA A 128 6.03 8.87 -3.04
N LYS A 129 4.73 8.92 -3.37
CA LYS A 129 3.86 10.04 -3.02
C LYS A 129 3.54 10.09 -1.51
N SER A 130 3.38 8.95 -0.85
CA SER A 130 3.10 8.91 0.59
C SER A 130 4.35 9.06 1.47
N GLY A 131 5.53 8.79 0.91
CA GLY A 131 6.81 8.84 1.62
C GLY A 131 7.19 7.52 2.28
N ASP A 132 6.45 6.45 1.99
CA ASP A 132 6.68 5.12 2.56
C ASP A 132 7.83 4.41 1.84
N LEU A 133 9.07 4.71 2.25
CA LEU A 133 10.28 4.13 1.66
C LEU A 133 10.25 2.59 1.70
N ASP A 134 9.81 1.98 2.80
CA ASP A 134 9.78 0.52 2.93
C ASP A 134 8.83 -0.14 1.92
N CYS A 135 7.66 0.47 1.69
CA CYS A 135 6.72 0.02 0.66
C CYS A 135 7.33 0.18 -0.73
N LEU A 136 8.00 1.30 -1.00
CA LEU A 136 8.66 1.57 -2.27
C LEU A 136 9.77 0.55 -2.57
N VAL A 137 10.66 0.31 -1.59
CA VAL A 137 11.76 -0.65 -1.68
C VAL A 137 11.22 -2.04 -1.95
N TYR A 138 10.24 -2.48 -1.16
CA TYR A 138 9.64 -3.79 -1.31
C TYR A 138 8.97 -3.97 -2.67
N ALA A 139 8.17 -3.00 -3.12
CA ALA A 139 7.48 -3.05 -4.40
C ALA A 139 8.49 -3.16 -5.55
N HIS A 140 9.51 -2.30 -5.58
CA HIS A 140 10.56 -2.31 -6.60
C HIS A 140 11.29 -3.67 -6.65
N GLN A 141 11.79 -4.16 -5.51
CA GLN A 141 12.56 -5.41 -5.45
C GLN A 141 11.77 -6.65 -5.86
N HIS A 142 10.43 -6.61 -5.76
CA HIS A 142 9.55 -7.72 -6.13
C HIS A 142 8.90 -7.55 -7.51
N GLY A 143 9.44 -6.66 -8.35
CA GLY A 143 9.06 -6.52 -9.75
C GLY A 143 7.89 -5.58 -10.02
N ALA A 144 7.50 -4.72 -9.08
CA ALA A 144 6.64 -3.59 -9.38
C ALA A 144 7.44 -2.54 -10.16
N GLN A 145 6.92 -2.11 -11.31
CA GLN A 145 7.53 -1.03 -12.07
C GLN A 145 7.18 0.32 -11.44
N TRP A 146 8.13 1.26 -11.44
CA TRP A 146 7.84 2.67 -11.26
C TRP A 146 7.40 3.30 -12.60
N SER A 147 6.70 4.42 -12.52
CA SER A 147 6.38 5.24 -13.67
C SER A 147 7.45 6.31 -13.88
N VAL A 148 7.42 6.98 -15.03
CA VAL A 148 8.26 8.16 -15.29
C VAL A 148 7.97 9.33 -14.34
N PHE A 149 6.81 9.32 -13.67
CA PHE A 149 6.38 10.36 -12.72
C PHE A 149 6.70 10.02 -11.27
N THR A 150 7.30 8.85 -10.97
CA THR A 150 7.51 8.42 -9.58
C THR A 150 8.42 9.38 -8.81
N CYS A 151 9.52 9.85 -9.42
CA CYS A 151 10.39 10.89 -8.85
C CYS A 151 9.63 12.22 -8.63
N ASN A 152 8.78 12.61 -9.58
CA ASN A 152 7.97 13.83 -9.44
C ASN A 152 7.05 13.76 -8.23
N TYR A 153 6.44 12.60 -7.96
CA TYR A 153 5.55 12.43 -6.81
C TYR A 153 6.31 12.51 -5.48
N ALA A 154 7.51 11.94 -5.40
CA ALA A 154 8.37 12.09 -4.22
C ALA A 154 8.76 13.55 -4.00
N ALA A 155 9.20 14.25 -5.04
CA ALA A 155 9.58 15.65 -5.00
C ALA A 155 8.41 16.60 -4.67
N GLU A 156 7.22 16.38 -5.26
CA GLU A 156 5.97 17.14 -4.99
C GLU A 156 5.56 17.07 -3.51
N LYS A 157 5.92 15.99 -2.81
CA LYS A 157 5.56 15.75 -1.41
C LYS A 157 6.71 15.93 -0.44
N GLY A 158 7.91 16.25 -0.93
CA GLY A 158 9.09 16.46 -0.09
C GLY A 158 9.67 15.18 0.49
N ASN A 159 9.36 14.03 -0.10
CA ASN A 159 9.80 12.72 0.37
C ASN A 159 11.23 12.44 -0.13
N LEU A 160 12.21 13.10 0.49
CA LEU A 160 13.61 13.06 0.06
C LEU A 160 14.18 11.63 0.04
N ASP A 161 13.92 10.83 1.06
CA ASP A 161 14.46 9.46 1.14
C ASP A 161 13.95 8.58 -0.02
N CYS A 162 12.67 8.74 -0.40
CA CYS A 162 12.11 8.08 -1.57
C CYS A 162 12.77 8.60 -2.86
N LEU A 163 12.99 9.91 -2.98
CA LEU A 163 13.65 10.51 -4.15
C LEU A 163 15.09 10.00 -4.32
N ILE A 164 15.86 9.92 -3.23
CA ILE A 164 17.21 9.37 -3.22
C ILE A 164 17.20 7.90 -3.67
N TYR A 165 16.30 7.09 -3.11
CA TYR A 165 16.20 5.68 -3.48
C TYR A 165 15.84 5.50 -4.96
N LEU A 166 14.85 6.23 -5.47
CA LEU A 166 14.44 6.17 -6.87
C LEU A 166 15.59 6.53 -7.80
N HIS A 167 16.26 7.65 -7.53
CA HIS A 167 17.38 8.12 -8.34
C HIS A 167 18.54 7.11 -8.35
N THR A 168 18.96 6.64 -7.18
CA THR A 168 20.08 5.69 -7.05
C THR A 168 19.80 4.32 -7.68
N ASN A 169 18.53 3.97 -7.87
CA ASN A 169 18.11 2.72 -8.53
C ASN A 169 17.72 2.91 -10.01
N GLY A 170 17.96 4.09 -10.59
CA GLY A 170 17.80 4.32 -12.03
C GLY A 170 16.38 4.70 -12.46
N CYS A 171 15.53 5.19 -11.54
CA CYS A 171 14.29 5.85 -11.94
C CYS A 171 14.63 7.14 -12.70
N PRO A 172 14.08 7.36 -13.90
CA PRO A 172 14.40 8.56 -14.67
C PRO A 172 13.90 9.81 -13.94
N TYR A 173 14.72 10.87 -14.01
CA TYR A 173 14.24 12.22 -13.69
C TYR A 173 13.44 12.77 -14.87
N GLU A 174 12.33 13.42 -14.55
CA GLU A 174 11.61 14.27 -15.50
C GLU A 174 11.79 15.74 -15.09
N ASP A 175 11.77 16.65 -16.06
CA ASP A 175 11.93 18.10 -15.91
C ASP A 175 10.99 18.72 -14.84
N LEU A 176 9.89 18.04 -14.52
CA LEU A 176 8.93 18.45 -13.50
C LEU A 176 9.38 18.14 -12.07
N THR A 177 10.41 17.32 -11.85
CA THR A 177 10.88 16.94 -10.50
C THR A 177 11.33 18.18 -9.72
N THR A 178 12.22 18.99 -10.31
CA THR A 178 12.74 20.24 -9.74
C THR A 178 11.64 21.28 -9.59
N THR A 179 10.82 21.45 -10.63
CA THR A 179 9.68 22.39 -10.63
C THR A 179 8.67 22.06 -9.52
N ASN A 180 8.36 20.77 -9.30
CA ASN A 180 7.42 20.35 -8.26
C ASN A 180 8.00 20.52 -6.86
N ALA A 181 9.28 20.22 -6.65
CA ALA A 181 9.95 20.48 -5.39
C ALA A 181 9.95 21.98 -5.05
N GLU A 182 10.29 22.83 -6.03
CA GLU A 182 10.31 24.29 -5.87
C GLU A 182 8.92 24.86 -5.56
N LYS A 183 7.91 24.53 -6.37
CA LYS A 183 6.54 25.05 -6.21
C LYS A 183 5.91 24.70 -4.86
N ASN A 184 6.27 23.55 -4.30
CA ASN A 184 5.76 23.10 -3.01
C ASN A 184 6.69 23.46 -1.83
N GLY A 185 7.81 24.16 -2.08
CA GLY A 185 8.73 24.61 -1.04
C GLY A 185 9.60 23.51 -0.42
N HIS A 186 9.73 22.36 -1.08
CA HIS A 186 10.53 21.23 -0.61
C HIS A 186 11.99 21.39 -1.00
N LEU A 187 12.67 22.32 -0.31
CA LEU A 187 14.05 22.73 -0.61
C LEU A 187 15.05 21.57 -0.56
N ASP A 188 14.86 20.59 0.32
CA ASP A 188 15.79 19.45 0.42
C ASP A 188 15.72 18.57 -0.83
N CYS A 189 14.52 18.30 -1.34
CA CYS A 189 14.31 17.59 -2.61
C CYS A 189 14.87 18.39 -3.80
N LEU A 190 14.66 19.72 -3.80
CA LEU A 190 15.18 20.60 -4.84
C LEU A 190 16.72 20.59 -4.86
N ASN A 191 17.35 20.80 -3.70
CA ASN A 191 18.81 20.79 -3.56
C ASN A 191 19.40 19.45 -4.00
N TYR A 192 18.78 18.34 -3.59
CA TYR A 192 19.22 17.02 -4.03
C TYR A 192 19.11 16.85 -5.55
N ALA A 193 17.98 17.24 -6.15
CA ALA A 193 17.78 17.15 -7.59
C ALA A 193 18.79 18.02 -8.38
N LEU A 194 19.06 19.24 -7.92
CA LEU A 194 20.04 20.16 -8.52
C LEU A 194 21.48 19.61 -8.44
N GLN A 195 21.87 19.06 -7.29
CA GLN A 195 23.20 18.46 -7.09
C GLN A 195 23.43 17.23 -7.97
N ASN A 196 22.37 16.53 -8.38
CA ASN A 196 22.44 15.31 -9.16
C ASN A 196 22.09 15.52 -10.64
N ASN A 197 22.22 16.76 -11.15
CA ASN A 197 22.02 17.13 -12.56
C ASN A 197 20.63 16.75 -13.11
N CYS A 198 19.58 16.79 -12.28
CA CYS A 198 18.21 16.67 -12.78
C CYS A 198 17.95 17.80 -13.80
N PRO A 199 17.39 17.50 -14.99
CA PRO A 199 17.11 18.53 -15.97
C PRO A 199 16.19 19.60 -15.37
N LEU A 200 16.59 20.85 -15.53
CA LEU A 200 15.76 22.00 -15.24
C LEU A 200 14.84 22.20 -16.43
N LYS A 201 13.55 22.44 -16.17
CA LYS A 201 12.70 22.99 -17.20
C LYS A 201 13.21 24.39 -17.52
N GLU A 202 13.90 24.56 -18.65
CA GLU A 202 14.21 25.87 -19.18
C GLU A 202 12.87 26.56 -19.49
N ASN A 203 12.61 27.69 -18.84
CA ASN A 203 11.41 28.47 -19.08
C ASN A 203 11.55 29.16 -20.45
N GLU A 204 10.88 28.63 -21.47
CA GLU A 204 10.54 29.40 -22.68
C GLU A 204 9.35 30.33 -22.44
#